data_AF-A0A9E3C8D3-F1
#
_entry.id   AF-A0A9E3C8D3-F1
#
_cell.length_a   1.000
_cell.length_b   1.000
_cell.length_c   1.000
_cell.angle_alpha   90.00
_cell.angle_beta   90.00
_cell.angle_gamma   90.00
#
_symmetry.space_group_name_H-M   'P 1'
#
loop_
_entity.id
_entity.type
_entity.pdbx_description
1 polymer ?
#
loop_
_entity_poly.entity_id
_entity_poly.type
_entity_poly.pdbx_seq_one_letter_code
_entity_poly.pdbx_strand_id
1 'polypeptide(L)'
;MWSLSLALSCLCLASPRPAPAQAAVLTQNNDNARTGTNTAEATLTPSNVNVGSFGKLFTLGLDANVNGQVLYAPAVTINGATHNVVYAYTSNNTDNSPCSVWAFDADTGAQLWHTPLPNSATYTTATPVIDPGTGTMYVLTKTGNDDTGLTYLRAFDITSGAQKGSIEVHASVPGTGDGSVNGVVSFDGPASYNRFHANDRPGLLLLGGVVYAAFAHNSDSNPY
;
A
#
# COMPACT_ATOMS: atom_id res chain seq x y z
N MET A 1 30.50 -33.86 63.28
CA MET A 1 30.57 -33.85 61.80
C MET A 1 29.45 -32.96 61.30
N TRP A 2 29.78 -31.82 60.70
CA TRP A 2 28.81 -30.84 60.18
C TRP A 2 28.65 -31.11 58.68
N SER A 3 27.45 -31.49 58.24
CA SER A 3 27.13 -31.63 56.81
C SER A 3 26.53 -30.33 56.30
N LEU A 4 27.20 -29.70 55.35
CA LEU A 4 26.75 -28.50 54.65
C LEU A 4 26.00 -28.95 53.38
N SER A 5 24.68 -28.81 53.35
CA SER A 5 23.88 -29.08 52.14
C SER A 5 23.86 -27.84 51.26
N LEU A 6 24.46 -27.93 50.06
CA LEU A 6 24.43 -26.88 49.05
C LEU A 6 23.14 -27.04 48.21
N ALA A 7 22.16 -26.15 48.41
CA ALA A 7 20.98 -26.08 47.56
C ALA A 7 21.32 -25.31 46.28
N LEU A 8 21.38 -26.03 45.16
CA LEU A 8 21.57 -25.44 43.84
C LEU A 8 20.23 -24.86 43.35
N SER A 9 20.03 -23.56 43.55
CA SER A 9 18.89 -22.85 42.98
C SER A 9 19.10 -22.71 41.47
N CYS A 10 18.34 -23.48 40.69
CA CYS A 10 18.31 -23.36 39.25
C CYS A 10 17.49 -22.10 38.91
N LEU A 11 18.16 -20.97 38.75
CA LEU A 11 17.54 -19.74 38.27
C LEU A 11 17.17 -19.95 36.80
N CYS A 12 15.92 -20.34 36.54
CA CYS A 12 15.36 -20.35 35.19
C CYS A 12 15.37 -18.92 34.67
N LEU A 13 16.41 -18.54 33.93
CA LEU A 13 16.42 -17.35 33.09
C LEU A 13 15.29 -17.53 32.08
N ALA A 14 14.14 -16.91 32.35
CA ALA A 14 13.10 -16.75 31.34
C ALA A 14 13.73 -15.92 30.22
N SER A 15 14.14 -16.59 29.13
CA SER A 15 14.55 -15.89 27.92
C SER A 15 13.40 -14.97 27.53
N PRO A 16 13.64 -13.66 27.31
CA PRO A 16 12.58 -12.79 26.83
C PRO A 16 12.03 -13.41 25.55
N ARG A 17 10.77 -13.83 25.62
CA ARG A 17 10.07 -14.35 24.46
C ARG A 17 10.04 -13.20 23.46
N PRO A 18 10.59 -13.35 22.25
CA PRO A 18 10.52 -12.30 21.25
C PRO A 18 9.05 -11.91 21.12
N ALA A 19 8.74 -10.62 21.29
CA ALA A 19 7.41 -10.13 20.94
C ALA A 19 7.14 -10.57 19.49
N PRO A 20 5.95 -11.10 19.17
CA PRO A 20 5.63 -11.37 17.78
C PRO A 20 5.86 -10.08 16.99
N ALA A 21 6.64 -10.15 15.91
CA ALA A 21 6.80 -9.02 15.02
C ALA A 21 5.41 -8.58 14.56
N GLN A 22 5.10 -7.29 14.65
CA GLN A 22 3.84 -6.76 14.16
C GLN A 22 3.68 -7.18 12.69
N ALA A 23 2.51 -7.73 12.35
CA ALA A 23 2.26 -8.19 10.99
C ALA A 23 2.26 -6.98 10.05
N ALA A 24 3.14 -7.00 9.06
CA ALA A 24 3.18 -5.98 8.04
C ALA A 24 1.94 -6.06 7.14
N VAL A 25 1.46 -4.91 6.67
CA VAL A 25 0.36 -4.79 5.70
C VAL A 25 0.93 -4.05 4.50
N LEU A 26 1.63 -4.79 3.64
CA LEU A 26 2.42 -4.22 2.53
C LEU A 26 1.63 -4.15 1.21
N THR A 27 0.41 -4.67 1.20
CA THR A 27 -0.45 -4.74 0.04
C THR A 27 -1.92 -4.84 0.47
N GLN A 28 -2.86 -4.66 -0.46
CA GLN A 28 -4.29 -4.79 -0.20
C GLN A 28 -4.63 -6.16 0.42
N ASN A 29 -5.50 -6.18 1.42
CA ASN A 29 -5.93 -7.38 2.14
C ASN A 29 -4.77 -8.22 2.71
N ASN A 30 -3.75 -7.53 3.21
CA ASN A 30 -2.66 -8.02 4.06
C ASN A 30 -1.60 -8.91 3.37
N ASP A 31 -1.98 -9.75 2.42
CA ASP A 31 -1.09 -10.70 1.76
C ASP A 31 -1.43 -10.91 0.29
N ASN A 32 -0.58 -11.65 -0.43
CA ASN A 32 -0.75 -11.95 -1.85
C ASN A 32 -1.99 -12.82 -2.15
N ALA A 33 -2.46 -13.60 -1.17
CA ALA A 33 -3.71 -14.36 -1.27
C ALA A 33 -4.94 -13.50 -0.96
N ARG A 34 -4.74 -12.22 -0.60
CA ARG A 34 -5.77 -11.24 -0.27
C ARG A 34 -6.69 -11.70 0.86
N THR A 35 -6.16 -12.42 1.86
CA THR A 35 -6.98 -13.04 2.92
C THR A 35 -7.69 -12.02 3.80
N GLY A 36 -7.12 -10.82 3.96
CA GLY A 36 -7.65 -9.77 4.85
C GLY A 36 -7.53 -10.13 6.34
N THR A 37 -6.65 -11.06 6.69
CA THR A 37 -6.50 -11.53 8.08
C THR A 37 -5.14 -11.17 8.67
N ASN A 38 -5.11 -10.91 9.97
CA ASN A 38 -3.88 -10.89 10.77
C ASN A 38 -3.95 -12.05 11.78
N THR A 39 -3.51 -13.23 11.38
CA THR A 39 -3.52 -14.42 12.24
C THR A 39 -2.49 -14.37 13.38
N ALA A 40 -1.64 -13.33 13.41
CA ALA A 40 -0.68 -13.09 14.48
C ALA A 40 -1.19 -12.09 15.53
N GLU A 41 -2.43 -11.57 15.40
CA GLU A 41 -3.03 -10.68 16.39
C GLU A 41 -3.28 -11.40 17.72
N ALA A 42 -2.66 -10.89 18.79
CA ALA A 42 -2.77 -11.45 20.13
C ALA A 42 -3.15 -10.42 21.20
N THR A 43 -3.22 -9.13 20.82
CA THR A 43 -3.51 -8.02 21.72
C THR A 43 -5.01 -7.74 21.76
N LEU A 44 -5.62 -7.55 20.60
CA LEU A 44 -7.04 -7.30 20.47
C LEU A 44 -7.83 -8.60 20.45
N THR A 45 -8.86 -8.67 21.28
CA THR A 45 -9.77 -9.81 21.44
C THR A 45 -11.21 -9.31 21.46
N PRO A 46 -12.20 -10.14 21.11
CA PRO A 46 -13.61 -9.74 21.22
C PRO A 46 -13.99 -9.23 22.62
N SER A 47 -13.33 -9.70 23.68
CA SER A 47 -13.58 -9.24 25.05
C SER A 47 -13.02 -7.85 25.37
N ASN A 48 -11.94 -7.41 24.72
CA ASN A 48 -11.29 -6.12 25.02
C ASN A 48 -11.49 -5.05 23.93
N VAL A 49 -12.14 -5.40 22.81
CA VAL A 49 -12.67 -4.41 21.86
C VAL A 49 -14.02 -3.91 22.36
N ASN A 50 -13.99 -3.07 23.40
CA ASN A 50 -15.16 -2.46 24.01
C ASN A 50 -14.89 -1.00 24.40
N VAL A 51 -15.96 -0.24 24.67
CA VAL A 51 -15.87 1.21 24.95
C VAL A 51 -15.01 1.60 26.17
N GLY A 52 -14.71 0.65 27.06
CA GLY A 52 -13.88 0.89 28.25
C GLY A 52 -12.39 0.63 28.04
N SER A 53 -11.99 -0.02 26.94
CA SER A 53 -10.60 -0.46 26.71
C SER A 53 -10.09 -0.27 25.28
N PHE A 54 -10.98 -0.05 24.31
CA PHE A 54 -10.64 0.27 22.94
C PHE A 54 -11.16 1.66 22.58
N GLY A 55 -10.29 2.46 21.97
CA GLY A 55 -10.61 3.85 21.65
C GLY A 55 -9.67 4.43 20.60
N LYS A 56 -10.06 5.59 20.08
CA LYS A 56 -9.26 6.33 19.12
C LYS A 56 -7.97 6.83 19.76
N LEU A 57 -6.82 6.53 19.15
CA LEU A 57 -5.52 7.05 19.57
C LEU A 57 -5.29 8.47 19.06
N PHE A 58 -5.41 8.67 17.74
CA PHE A 58 -5.23 9.97 17.10
C PHE A 58 -6.00 10.06 15.77
N THR A 59 -5.96 11.24 15.16
CA THR A 59 -6.47 11.53 13.82
C THR A 59 -5.38 12.23 13.04
N LEU A 60 -5.17 11.81 11.78
CA LEU A 60 -4.17 12.38 10.89
C LEU A 60 -4.89 13.20 9.80
N GLY A 61 -4.45 14.44 9.61
CA GLY A 61 -4.94 15.28 8.52
C GLY A 61 -4.24 14.92 7.21
N LEU A 62 -5.00 14.84 6.13
CA LEU A 62 -4.53 14.56 4.77
C LEU A 62 -5.04 15.64 3.82
N ASP A 63 -4.46 15.69 2.63
CA ASP A 63 -4.80 16.66 1.59
C ASP A 63 -5.98 16.25 0.69
N ALA A 64 -6.33 14.96 0.68
CA ALA A 64 -7.48 14.43 -0.04
C ALA A 64 -7.95 13.09 0.53
N ASN A 65 -8.91 12.45 -0.16
CA ASN A 65 -9.49 11.18 0.23
C ASN A 65 -8.48 10.02 0.11
N VAL A 66 -8.58 9.06 1.02
CA VAL A 66 -7.85 7.78 0.96
C VAL A 66 -8.80 6.74 0.38
N ASN A 67 -8.71 6.49 -0.92
CA ASN A 67 -9.58 5.53 -1.61
C ASN A 67 -9.03 4.10 -1.60
N GLY A 68 -7.71 3.95 -1.59
CA GLY A 68 -7.02 2.67 -1.42
C GLY A 68 -6.85 2.31 0.05
N GLN A 69 -6.45 1.07 0.34
CA GLN A 69 -6.11 0.67 1.70
C GLN A 69 -4.79 1.34 2.15
N VAL A 70 -4.78 1.78 3.40
CA VAL A 70 -3.57 2.27 4.07
C VAL A 70 -2.61 1.11 4.32
N LEU A 71 -1.33 1.31 4.03
CA LEU A 71 -0.29 0.31 4.24
C LEU A 71 0.42 0.52 5.58
N TYR A 72 0.99 -0.54 6.11
CA TYR A 72 1.76 -0.53 7.35
C TYR A 72 3.04 -1.35 7.21
N ALA A 73 4.18 -0.74 7.54
CA ALA A 73 5.47 -1.42 7.63
C ALA A 73 6.09 -1.22 9.03
N PRO A 74 6.33 -2.29 9.78
CA PRO A 74 6.99 -2.20 11.08
C PRO A 74 8.50 -1.99 10.91
N ALA A 75 9.13 -1.40 11.94
CA ALA A 75 10.58 -1.32 12.08
C ALA A 75 11.35 -0.71 10.89
N VAL A 76 10.80 0.32 10.24
CA VAL A 76 11.46 1.08 9.17
C VAL A 76 12.41 2.10 9.80
N THR A 77 13.67 2.16 9.34
CA THR A 77 14.62 3.17 9.81
C THR A 77 14.50 4.45 8.97
N ILE A 78 14.10 5.56 9.58
CA ILE A 78 13.96 6.88 8.97
C ILE A 78 14.79 7.88 9.77
N ASN A 79 15.67 8.62 9.10
CA ASN A 79 16.56 9.61 9.73
C ASN A 79 17.35 9.08 10.95
N GLY A 80 17.72 7.79 10.93
CA GLY A 80 18.49 7.13 11.99
C GLY A 80 17.66 6.60 13.17
N ALA A 81 16.34 6.80 13.19
CA ALA A 81 15.43 6.23 14.19
C ALA A 81 14.55 5.12 13.57
N THR A 82 14.18 4.13 14.37
CA THR A 82 13.28 3.05 13.96
C THR A 82 11.84 3.44 14.24
N HIS A 83 10.99 3.33 13.23
CA HIS A 83 9.57 3.69 13.27
C HIS A 83 8.72 2.52 12.82
N ASN A 84 7.56 2.37 13.43
CA ASN A 84 6.44 1.69 12.79
C ASN A 84 5.76 2.71 11.88
N VAL A 85 5.58 2.41 10.60
CA VAL A 85 5.17 3.43 9.63
C VAL A 85 3.85 3.06 8.98
N VAL A 86 2.92 4.01 9.02
CA VAL A 86 1.68 3.98 8.26
C VAL A 86 1.86 4.83 7.02
N TYR A 87 1.53 4.27 5.86
CA TYR A 87 1.59 4.97 4.59
C TYR A 87 0.20 5.13 3.97
N ALA A 88 -0.11 6.35 3.55
CA ALA A 88 -1.37 6.67 2.88
C ALA A 88 -1.11 7.26 1.49
N TYR A 89 -1.85 6.76 0.51
CA TYR A 89 -1.96 7.37 -0.81
C TYR A 89 -3.31 8.08 -0.90
N THR A 90 -3.27 9.39 -1.13
CA THR A 90 -4.46 10.19 -1.37
C THR A 90 -4.72 10.32 -2.86
N SER A 91 -5.97 10.13 -3.27
CA SER A 91 -6.36 10.23 -4.68
C SER A 91 -7.68 10.99 -4.86
N ASN A 92 -7.84 11.56 -6.05
CA ASN A 92 -9.00 12.37 -6.42
C ASN A 92 -10.21 11.47 -6.78
N ASN A 93 -11.38 11.83 -6.27
CA ASN A 93 -12.64 11.12 -6.57
C ASN A 93 -13.68 11.95 -7.34
N THR A 94 -13.63 13.29 -7.37
CA THR A 94 -14.57 14.18 -8.09
C THR A 94 -14.26 15.68 -7.96
N ASP A 95 -13.38 16.09 -7.03
CA ASP A 95 -13.29 17.48 -6.55
C ASP A 95 -11.98 18.21 -6.93
N ASN A 96 -11.15 17.58 -7.76
CA ASN A 96 -9.83 18.08 -8.16
C ASN A 96 -8.87 18.28 -6.97
N SER A 97 -9.12 17.57 -5.87
CA SER A 97 -8.19 17.53 -4.74
C SER A 97 -6.81 17.02 -5.16
N PRO A 98 -5.74 17.47 -4.50
CA PRO A 98 -4.39 17.00 -4.75
C PRO A 98 -4.27 15.49 -4.51
N CYS A 99 -3.22 14.89 -5.05
CA CYS A 99 -2.85 13.52 -4.77
C CYS A 99 -1.47 13.52 -4.12
N SER A 100 -1.26 12.70 -3.10
CA SER A 100 -0.02 12.67 -2.35
C SER A 100 0.26 11.28 -1.80
N VAL A 101 1.54 11.00 -1.54
CA VAL A 101 1.96 9.88 -0.69
C VAL A 101 2.42 10.46 0.65
N TRP A 102 1.96 9.84 1.73
CA TRP A 102 2.26 10.25 3.09
C TRP A 102 2.88 9.10 3.87
N ALA A 103 3.77 9.43 4.81
CA ALA A 103 4.22 8.54 5.86
C ALA A 103 4.06 9.17 7.23
N PHE A 104 3.48 8.40 8.15
CA PHE A 104 3.32 8.78 9.55
C PHE A 104 3.88 7.69 10.45
N ASP A 105 4.45 8.11 11.56
CA ASP A 105 4.78 7.21 12.66
C ASP A 105 3.48 6.65 13.26
N ALA A 106 3.35 5.33 13.26
CA ALA A 106 2.15 4.60 13.66
C ALA A 106 1.88 4.66 15.16
N ASP A 107 2.92 4.94 15.96
CA ASP A 107 2.84 4.93 17.42
C ASP A 107 2.51 6.33 17.97
N THR A 108 2.98 7.38 17.29
CA THR A 108 2.87 8.78 17.73
C THR A 108 1.97 9.65 16.86
N GLY A 109 1.70 9.22 15.61
CA GLY A 109 0.99 10.02 14.62
C GLY A 109 1.83 11.15 14.00
N ALA A 110 3.13 11.22 14.29
CA ALA A 110 4.01 12.24 13.71
C ALA A 110 4.17 12.03 12.19
N GLN A 111 4.05 13.09 11.41
CA GLN A 111 4.38 13.04 9.99
C GLN A 111 5.88 12.85 9.81
N LEU A 112 6.27 11.79 9.10
CA LEU A 112 7.67 11.48 8.80
C LEU A 112 8.11 12.12 7.49
N TRP A 113 7.27 12.02 6.45
CA TRP A 113 7.45 12.70 5.18
C TRP A 113 6.12 12.80 4.41
N HIS A 114 6.11 13.67 3.40
CA HIS A 114 4.99 13.92 2.51
C HIS A 114 5.52 14.25 1.11
N THR A 115 5.00 13.55 0.10
CA THR A 115 5.35 13.74 -1.30
C THR A 115 4.10 14.05 -2.12
N PRO A 116 3.91 15.31 -2.53
CA PRO A 116 2.89 15.68 -3.50
C PRO A 116 3.11 14.98 -4.84
N LEU A 117 2.02 14.58 -5.49
CA LEU A 117 2.00 13.99 -6.82
C LEU A 117 1.37 14.95 -7.82
N PRO A 118 1.67 14.81 -9.13
CA PRO A 118 0.85 15.41 -10.16
C PRO A 118 -0.61 14.96 -10.00
N ASN A 119 -1.55 15.84 -10.38
CA ASN A 119 -2.98 15.51 -10.35
C ASN A 119 -3.24 14.16 -11.00
N SER A 120 -3.95 13.31 -10.26
CA SER A 120 -4.42 12.02 -10.77
C SER A 120 -5.88 12.12 -11.19
N ALA A 121 -6.21 11.41 -12.26
CA ALA A 121 -7.54 11.28 -12.78
C ALA A 121 -8.46 10.72 -11.70
N THR A 122 -9.71 11.14 -11.78
CA THR A 122 -10.78 10.68 -10.92
C THR A 122 -10.86 9.15 -10.92
N TYR A 123 -11.10 8.55 -9.75
CA TYR A 123 -11.29 7.11 -9.60
C TYR A 123 -10.05 6.23 -9.86
N THR A 124 -8.86 6.82 -9.87
CA THR A 124 -7.61 6.08 -9.65
C THR A 124 -7.56 5.67 -8.17
N THR A 125 -7.94 4.43 -7.84
CA THR A 125 -8.15 4.00 -6.45
C THR A 125 -7.35 2.76 -6.06
N ALA A 126 -6.39 2.32 -6.88
CA ALA A 126 -5.57 1.18 -6.53
C ALA A 126 -4.84 1.41 -5.20
N THR A 127 -4.89 0.38 -4.36
CA THR A 127 -4.03 0.31 -3.16
C THR A 127 -2.57 0.17 -3.62
N PRO A 128 -1.64 0.98 -3.08
CA PRO A 128 -0.21 0.81 -3.33
C PRO A 128 0.31 -0.58 -2.92
N VAL A 129 1.53 -0.91 -3.32
CA VAL A 129 2.26 -2.07 -2.79
C VAL A 129 3.66 -1.68 -2.37
N ILE A 130 4.13 -2.22 -1.24
CA ILE A 130 5.51 -2.04 -0.76
C ILE A 130 6.30 -3.30 -1.05
N ASP A 131 7.46 -3.12 -1.68
CA ASP A 131 8.55 -4.08 -1.69
C ASP A 131 9.46 -3.83 -0.48
N PRO A 132 9.41 -4.68 0.56
CA PRO A 132 10.23 -4.51 1.74
C PRO A 132 11.71 -4.83 1.48
N GLY A 133 12.02 -5.62 0.45
CA GLY A 133 13.41 -5.99 0.12
C GLY A 133 14.19 -4.82 -0.47
N THR A 134 13.51 -3.92 -1.20
CA THR A 134 14.13 -2.74 -1.81
C THR A 134 13.76 -1.42 -1.15
N GLY A 135 12.89 -1.46 -0.12
CA GLY A 135 12.37 -0.27 0.53
C GLY A 135 11.59 0.63 -0.42
N THR A 136 10.81 0.04 -1.34
CA THR A 136 10.14 0.78 -2.41
C THR A 136 8.62 0.64 -2.32
N MET A 137 7.90 1.75 -2.35
CA MET A 137 6.46 1.78 -2.57
C MET A 137 6.16 2.04 -4.05
N TYR A 138 5.26 1.25 -4.61
CA TYR A 138 4.73 1.44 -5.95
C TYR A 138 3.30 1.97 -5.88
N VAL A 139 3.05 3.03 -6.64
CA VAL A 139 1.76 3.73 -6.72
C VAL A 139 1.41 3.91 -8.20
N LEU A 140 0.17 3.60 -8.58
CA LEU A 140 -0.36 3.96 -9.89
C LEU A 140 -0.96 5.36 -9.83
N THR A 141 -0.72 6.14 -10.87
CA THR A 141 -1.31 7.47 -11.06
C THR A 141 -1.72 7.62 -12.51
N LYS A 142 -2.82 8.29 -12.79
CA LYS A 142 -3.25 8.61 -14.16
C LYS A 142 -3.27 10.11 -14.33
N THR A 143 -2.49 10.71 -15.23
CA THR A 143 -2.30 12.17 -15.23
C THR A 143 -3.54 12.94 -15.65
N GLY A 144 -3.83 14.07 -15.00
CA GLY A 144 -4.91 14.96 -15.39
C GLY A 144 -6.08 14.88 -14.43
N ASN A 145 -7.21 15.50 -14.80
CA ASN A 145 -8.41 15.56 -13.95
C ASN A 145 -9.57 14.75 -14.54
N ASP A 146 -9.34 14.11 -15.68
CA ASP A 146 -10.30 13.26 -16.37
C ASP A 146 -9.61 11.97 -16.81
N ASP A 147 -10.40 11.11 -17.42
CA ASP A 147 -9.98 9.80 -17.85
C ASP A 147 -9.09 9.81 -19.10
N THR A 148 -8.77 10.96 -19.70
CA THR A 148 -7.89 11.08 -20.88
C THR A 148 -6.39 11.05 -20.57
N GLY A 149 -6.05 10.83 -19.31
CA GLY A 149 -4.69 10.77 -18.80
C GLY A 149 -3.86 9.58 -19.25
N LEU A 150 -2.53 9.73 -19.13
CA LEU A 150 -1.58 8.62 -19.21
C LEU A 150 -1.41 8.00 -17.83
N THR A 151 -1.35 6.67 -17.79
CA THR A 151 -1.12 5.93 -16.55
C THR A 151 0.38 5.74 -16.33
N TYR A 152 0.83 6.01 -15.11
CA TYR A 152 2.21 5.82 -14.67
C TYR A 152 2.27 4.93 -13.44
N LEU A 153 3.20 3.99 -13.45
CA LEU A 153 3.69 3.34 -12.24
C LEU A 153 4.84 4.18 -11.68
N ARG A 154 4.65 4.70 -10.46
CA ARG A 154 5.63 5.52 -9.74
C ARG A 154 6.21 4.73 -8.58
N ALA A 155 7.52 4.85 -8.39
CA ALA A 155 8.25 4.21 -7.31
C ALA A 155 8.75 5.27 -6.32
N PHE A 156 8.52 5.07 -5.03
CA PHE A 156 8.95 5.96 -3.95
C PHE A 156 9.77 5.20 -2.92
N ASP A 157 10.82 5.82 -2.40
CA ASP A 157 11.57 5.31 -1.27
C ASP A 157 10.76 5.43 0.03
N ILE A 158 10.54 4.33 0.74
CA ILE A 158 9.66 4.32 1.91
C ILE A 158 10.23 5.07 3.12
N THR A 159 11.53 5.39 3.11
CA THR A 159 12.21 6.07 4.21
C THR A 159 12.23 7.58 4.05
N SER A 160 12.23 8.07 2.81
CA SER A 160 12.39 9.50 2.50
C SER A 160 11.22 10.11 1.73
N GLY A 161 10.35 9.29 1.13
CA GLY A 161 9.33 9.74 0.20
C GLY A 161 9.87 10.16 -1.16
N ALA A 162 11.19 10.06 -1.40
CA ALA A 162 11.81 10.45 -2.65
C ALA A 162 11.37 9.54 -3.80
N GLN A 163 11.01 10.13 -4.94
CA GLN A 163 10.67 9.36 -6.13
C GLN A 163 11.93 8.68 -6.70
N LYS A 164 11.91 7.35 -6.77
CA LYS A 164 12.99 6.52 -7.34
C LYS A 164 12.86 6.37 -8.85
N GLY A 165 11.64 6.48 -9.37
CA GLY A 165 11.37 6.35 -10.81
C GLY A 165 9.90 6.49 -11.18
N SER A 166 9.65 6.58 -12.47
CA SER A 166 8.33 6.58 -13.09
C SER A 166 8.41 5.88 -14.43
N ILE A 167 7.47 4.99 -14.73
CA ILE A 167 7.31 4.42 -16.06
C ILE A 167 5.88 4.64 -16.53
N GLU A 168 5.71 4.97 -17.81
CA GLU A 168 4.38 4.92 -18.44
C GLU A 168 3.96 3.47 -18.61
N VAL A 169 2.69 3.18 -18.31
CA VAL A 169 2.14 1.84 -18.42
C VAL A 169 1.76 1.58 -19.87
N HIS A 170 2.45 0.61 -20.47
CA HIS A 170 2.20 0.08 -21.81
C HIS A 170 1.93 -1.43 -21.69
N ALA A 171 0.94 -1.92 -22.42
CA ALA A 171 0.62 -3.35 -22.43
C ALA A 171 -0.06 -3.76 -23.74
N SER A 172 0.18 -5.00 -24.17
CA SER A 172 -0.57 -5.62 -25.26
C SER A 172 -0.64 -7.12 -25.07
N VAL A 173 -1.69 -7.73 -25.59
CA VAL A 173 -1.91 -9.18 -25.55
C VAL A 173 -2.44 -9.67 -26.90
N PRO A 174 -2.13 -10.90 -27.33
CA PRO A 174 -2.83 -11.52 -28.44
C PRO A 174 -4.32 -11.62 -28.13
N GLY A 175 -5.17 -11.20 -29.08
CA GLY A 175 -6.62 -11.22 -28.88
C GLY A 175 -7.40 -10.64 -30.04
N THR A 176 -8.66 -11.03 -30.13
CA THR A 176 -9.62 -10.56 -31.15
C THR A 176 -10.76 -9.74 -30.54
N GLY A 177 -10.59 -9.27 -29.30
CA GLY A 177 -11.56 -8.39 -28.63
C GLY A 177 -11.60 -6.99 -29.26
N ASP A 178 -12.46 -6.13 -28.71
CA ASP A 178 -12.64 -4.78 -29.23
C ASP A 178 -11.32 -3.98 -29.18
N GLY A 179 -11.11 -3.17 -30.22
CA GLY A 179 -9.85 -2.44 -30.41
C GLY A 179 -8.66 -3.28 -30.87
N SER A 180 -8.84 -4.58 -31.15
CA SER A 180 -7.77 -5.42 -31.72
C SER A 180 -7.37 -4.96 -33.13
N VAL A 181 -6.05 -4.87 -33.35
CA VAL A 181 -5.45 -4.62 -34.68
C VAL A 181 -4.52 -5.78 -35.00
N ASN A 182 -4.77 -6.47 -36.11
CA ASN A 182 -3.99 -7.63 -36.56
C ASN A 182 -3.84 -8.73 -35.47
N GLY A 183 -4.90 -8.98 -34.69
CA GLY A 183 -4.92 -10.01 -33.65
C GLY A 183 -4.20 -9.63 -32.36
N VAL A 184 -3.93 -8.34 -32.16
CA VAL A 184 -3.32 -7.80 -30.93
C VAL A 184 -4.25 -6.76 -30.32
N VAL A 185 -4.63 -6.96 -29.07
CA VAL A 185 -5.31 -5.96 -28.24
C VAL A 185 -4.24 -5.16 -27.52
N SER A 186 -4.22 -3.85 -27.74
CA SER A 186 -3.27 -2.93 -27.12
C SER A 186 -3.96 -2.06 -26.08
N PHE A 187 -3.31 -1.88 -24.94
CA PHE A 187 -3.65 -0.82 -23.98
C PHE A 187 -3.42 0.55 -24.63
N ASP A 188 -2.38 0.66 -25.46
CA ASP A 188 -1.93 1.88 -26.15
C ASP A 188 -2.63 2.15 -27.50
N GLY A 189 -3.72 1.44 -27.80
CA GLY A 189 -4.42 1.50 -29.08
C GLY A 189 -4.75 2.95 -29.55
N PRO A 190 -4.84 3.18 -30.87
CA PRO A 190 -4.90 4.53 -31.43
C PRO A 190 -6.13 5.27 -30.92
N ALA A 191 -5.88 6.40 -30.25
CA ALA A 191 -6.83 7.44 -29.86
C ALA A 191 -8.20 6.95 -29.32
N SER A 192 -8.33 7.01 -28.00
CA SER A 192 -9.59 7.29 -27.30
C SER A 192 -10.41 6.17 -26.66
N TYR A 193 -10.07 4.89 -26.81
CA TYR A 193 -10.97 3.81 -26.34
C TYR A 193 -10.46 2.98 -25.15
N ASN A 194 -9.23 2.42 -25.16
CA ASN A 194 -8.82 1.50 -24.07
C ASN A 194 -8.13 2.19 -22.89
N ARG A 195 -6.98 2.86 -23.08
CA ARG A 195 -6.25 3.46 -21.94
C ARG A 195 -6.99 4.60 -21.23
N PHE A 196 -7.85 5.33 -21.95
CA PHE A 196 -8.59 6.43 -21.34
C PHE A 196 -9.79 5.93 -20.54
N HIS A 197 -10.43 4.85 -20.97
CA HIS A 197 -11.54 4.29 -20.20
C HIS A 197 -11.11 3.19 -19.21
N ALA A 198 -9.83 2.83 -19.18
CA ALA A 198 -9.28 1.94 -18.17
C ALA A 198 -8.91 2.71 -16.89
N ASN A 199 -9.40 2.23 -15.74
CA ASN A 199 -8.96 2.68 -14.42
C ASN A 199 -8.46 1.51 -13.57
N ASP A 200 -7.43 1.76 -12.80
CA ASP A 200 -6.90 0.85 -11.79
C ASP A 200 -7.67 1.04 -10.48
N ARG A 201 -8.43 0.00 -10.14
CA ARG A 201 -9.19 -0.10 -8.89
C ARG A 201 -8.69 -1.25 -8.01
N PRO A 202 -8.32 -2.42 -8.56
CA PRO A 202 -7.69 -3.47 -7.78
C PRO A 202 -6.35 -2.99 -7.20
N GLY A 203 -6.03 -3.41 -5.97
CA GLY A 203 -4.74 -3.13 -5.37
C GLY A 203 -3.58 -3.79 -6.12
N LEU A 204 -2.44 -3.11 -6.14
CA LEU A 204 -1.23 -3.63 -6.75
C LEU A 204 -0.75 -4.90 -6.05
N LEU A 205 -0.20 -5.84 -6.81
CA LEU A 205 0.39 -7.08 -6.29
C LEU A 205 1.89 -7.08 -6.57
N LEU A 206 2.70 -7.41 -5.57
CA LEU A 206 4.12 -7.70 -5.74
C LEU A 206 4.33 -9.21 -5.59
N LEU A 207 4.82 -9.85 -6.65
CA LEU A 207 5.10 -11.29 -6.63
C LEU A 207 6.40 -11.57 -7.39
N GLY A 208 7.36 -12.19 -6.70
CA GLY A 208 8.65 -12.56 -7.32
C GLY A 208 9.46 -11.36 -7.83
N GLY A 209 9.31 -10.17 -7.22
CA GLY A 209 9.96 -8.94 -7.68
C GLY A 209 9.26 -8.25 -8.85
N VAL A 210 8.10 -8.74 -9.30
CA VAL A 210 7.30 -8.13 -10.36
C VAL A 210 6.06 -7.47 -9.75
N VAL A 211 5.80 -6.23 -10.14
CA VAL A 211 4.59 -5.49 -9.78
C VAL A 211 3.52 -5.75 -10.83
N TYR A 212 2.37 -6.24 -10.39
CA TYR A 212 1.19 -6.50 -11.20
C TYR A 212 0.13 -5.44 -10.91
N ALA A 213 -0.44 -4.93 -11.99
CA ALA A 213 -1.58 -4.03 -11.98
C ALA A 213 -2.72 -4.66 -12.78
N ALA A 214 -3.96 -4.37 -12.39
CA ALA A 214 -5.14 -4.77 -13.12
C ALA A 214 -6.00 -3.54 -13.41
N PHE A 215 -6.56 -3.52 -14.61
CA PHE A 215 -7.37 -2.42 -15.12
C PHE A 215 -8.75 -2.94 -15.49
N ALA A 216 -9.76 -2.09 -15.29
CA ALA A 216 -11.12 -2.34 -15.75
C ALA A 216 -11.69 -1.08 -16.40
N HIS A 217 -12.72 -1.25 -17.23
CA HIS A 217 -13.43 -0.14 -17.83
C HIS A 217 -14.13 0.70 -16.74
N ASN A 218 -14.11 2.02 -16.87
CA ASN A 218 -14.55 2.98 -15.84
C ASN A 218 -16.04 3.35 -15.92
N SER A 219 -16.67 3.22 -17.09
CA SER A 219 -18.00 3.79 -17.37
C SER A 219 -19.02 2.81 -17.95
N ASP A 220 -18.75 1.50 -17.93
CA ASP A 220 -19.60 0.45 -18.52
C ASP A 220 -20.20 0.83 -19.91
N SER A 221 -19.42 1.54 -20.73
CA SER A 221 -19.81 2.04 -22.03
C SER A 221 -19.01 1.32 -23.10
N ASN A 222 -19.63 0.97 -24.23
CA ASN A 222 -18.89 0.32 -25.31
C ASN A 222 -17.69 1.15 -25.75
N PRO A 223 -16.55 0.49 -26.02
CA PRO A 223 -16.32 -0.95 -26.01
C PRO A 223 -15.71 -1.46 -24.69
N TYR A 224 -15.75 -2.78 -24.50
CA TYR A 224 -15.19 -3.48 -23.35
C TYR A 224 -14.07 -4.45 -23.74
#